data_AF-A0A2J6QU93-F1
#
_entry.id   AF-A0A2J6QU93-F1
#
_cell.length_a   1.000
_cell.length_b   1.000
_cell.length_c   1.000
_cell.angle_alpha   90.00
_cell.angle_beta   90.00
_cell.angle_gamma   90.00
#
_symmetry.space_group_name_H-M   'P 1'
#
loop_
_entity.id
_entity.type
_entity.pdbx_description
1 polymer ?
#
loop_
_entity_poly.entity_id
_entity_poly.type
_entity_poly.pdbx_seq_one_letter_code
_entity_poly.pdbx_strand_id
1 'polypeptide(L)'
;MTCCVRALSYSFNLESRPFILMDQIIKGPPKQPWILGWIAPHRSQDNDTRSAASDIAKLCSIFRDLDNHFRAAIQRGCDLQAMPPNTAVTRGDDWKVGLGVNKTDLEDFDGLINDQKSDLQYLQELRKLTSWALAMNYLELEQAGFPGRIVYEMAGNYRQYPAPKLCRASWATYIDQIESIAAPLPRYVLEAAKNGNLGDRNLFEGVHARMVKLDAFLERTYEGTEVHGLRPSYSAQIDRFWPPGIQQIEPFSNFSLNYKIAMAYPGNSMLSTNQTMSIFLVVGFVSIVSAVFAVLSFQQSSERGSWGDADFYSLCQGTLLQVSGIVILIITVFFRSSRLAKQAWRWAWLLSVLSMVTSLVAVPMYGFVSAGWSTIFVVLSGVLQMWVSLMLMFIVSN
;
A
#
# COMPACT_ATOMS: atom_id res chain seq x y z
N MET A 1 -38.16 -26.46 20.43
CA MET A 1 -36.89 -25.84 19.98
C MET A 1 -36.80 -24.42 20.53
N THR A 2 -36.53 -24.30 21.84
CA THR A 2 -36.37 -23.02 22.55
C THR A 2 -35.73 -23.33 23.91
N CYS A 3 -34.42 -23.60 23.92
CA CYS A 3 -33.58 -23.64 25.14
C CYS A 3 -32.11 -23.86 24.73
N CYS A 4 -31.44 -22.83 24.19
CA CYS A 4 -29.96 -22.81 24.08
C CYS A 4 -29.36 -21.43 23.71
N VAL A 5 -30.01 -20.31 24.04
CA VAL A 5 -29.50 -18.95 23.67
C VAL A 5 -29.16 -18.10 24.92
N ARG A 6 -28.93 -18.69 26.10
CA ARG A 6 -28.73 -17.91 27.34
C ARG A 6 -27.42 -18.12 28.09
N ALA A 7 -26.37 -18.61 27.43
CA ALA A 7 -25.10 -18.94 28.09
C ALA A 7 -23.87 -18.11 27.66
N LEU A 8 -24.02 -17.04 26.86
CA LEU A 8 -22.87 -16.26 26.34
C LEU A 8 -22.85 -14.76 26.71
N SER A 9 -23.57 -14.31 27.74
CA SER A 9 -23.63 -12.88 28.11
C SER A 9 -23.04 -12.52 29.47
N TYR A 10 -22.21 -13.36 30.07
CA TYR A 10 -21.47 -13.01 31.29
C TYR A 10 -20.02 -13.46 31.16
N SER A 11 -19.13 -12.52 30.85
CA SER A 11 -17.74 -12.40 31.34
C SER A 11 -16.90 -11.54 30.41
N PHE A 12 -17.03 -10.22 30.49
CA PHE A 12 -15.94 -9.30 30.13
C PHE A 12 -16.14 -8.00 30.90
N ASN A 13 -15.70 -8.02 32.15
CA ASN A 13 -15.47 -6.82 32.93
C ASN A 13 -14.32 -7.15 33.89
N LEU A 14 -13.12 -6.64 33.59
CA LEU A 14 -12.01 -6.56 34.54
C LEU A 14 -11.00 -5.52 34.03
N GLU A 15 -11.16 -4.33 34.60
CA GLU A 15 -10.15 -3.41 35.09
C GLU A 15 -8.68 -3.59 34.63
N SER A 16 -8.21 -2.53 33.99
CA SER A 16 -6.91 -1.89 34.15
C SER A 16 -6.09 -2.28 35.39
N ARG A 17 -4.86 -2.78 35.20
CA ARG A 17 -3.61 -2.31 35.86
C ARG A 17 -2.36 -2.72 35.04
N PRO A 18 -1.27 -1.93 35.08
CA PRO A 18 -0.05 -2.17 34.31
C PRO A 18 0.87 -3.17 35.04
N PHE A 19 1.46 -4.10 34.29
CA PHE A 19 2.49 -4.99 34.82
C PHE A 19 3.88 -4.51 34.38
N ILE A 20 4.66 -4.12 35.40
CA ILE A 20 6.08 -3.82 35.37
C ILE A 20 6.85 -5.13 35.64
N LEU A 21 8.06 -5.24 35.09
CA LEU A 21 9.13 -6.22 35.36
C LEU A 21 8.97 -7.63 34.74
N MET A 22 9.75 -7.88 33.67
CA MET A 22 10.85 -8.84 33.80
C MET A 22 12.03 -8.46 32.91
N ASP A 23 13.09 -8.08 33.61
CA ASP A 23 14.43 -7.83 33.12
C ASP A 23 15.19 -9.17 33.03
N GLN A 24 16.18 -9.19 32.15
CA GLN A 24 17.30 -10.12 32.02
C GLN A 24 17.29 -11.28 30.99
N ILE A 25 18.46 -11.32 30.34
CA ILE A 25 19.15 -12.40 29.62
C ILE A 25 18.91 -12.46 28.11
N ILE A 26 19.45 -11.48 27.37
CA ILE A 26 20.35 -11.75 26.23
C ILE A 26 21.48 -10.71 26.24
N LYS A 27 22.67 -11.13 26.73
CA LYS A 27 23.92 -10.36 26.61
C LYS A 27 24.38 -10.39 25.14
N GLY A 28 24.13 -9.31 24.40
CA GLY A 28 24.86 -8.97 23.18
C GLY A 28 26.08 -8.08 23.51
N PRO A 29 27.17 -8.13 22.73
CA PRO A 29 28.43 -7.45 23.06
C PRO A 29 28.28 -5.92 23.05
N PRO A 30 29.08 -5.20 23.87
CA PRO A 30 28.97 -3.75 24.00
C PRO A 30 29.34 -3.06 22.69
N LYS A 31 28.36 -2.37 22.07
CA LYS A 31 28.66 -1.36 21.06
C LYS A 31 29.24 -0.13 21.77
N GLN A 32 30.46 0.20 21.38
CA GLN A 32 31.30 1.25 21.97
C GLN A 32 30.62 2.64 21.98
N PRO A 33 30.90 3.47 23.01
CA PRO A 33 30.41 4.83 23.11
C PRO A 33 31.34 5.76 22.33
N TRP A 34 30.99 6.03 21.08
CA TRP A 34 31.48 7.19 20.32
C TRP A 34 30.28 8.09 19.99
N ILE A 35 29.70 8.65 21.05
CA ILE A 35 28.94 9.89 20.99
C ILE A 35 29.77 10.90 21.77
N LEU A 36 30.91 11.27 21.18
CA LEU A 36 31.67 12.46 21.59
C LEU A 36 31.22 13.59 20.67
N GLY A 37 30.46 14.51 21.27
CA GLY A 37 30.40 15.93 20.93
C GLY A 37 30.41 16.33 19.46
N TRP A 38 29.23 16.39 18.85
CA TRP A 38 28.96 17.41 17.82
C TRP A 38 28.62 18.73 18.52
N ILE A 39 29.56 19.28 19.28
CA ILE A 39 29.60 20.71 19.53
C ILE A 39 30.52 21.24 18.43
N ALA A 40 29.90 21.60 17.31
CA ALA A 40 30.60 22.30 16.25
C ALA A 40 31.24 23.56 16.87
N PRO A 41 32.51 23.87 16.56
CA PRO A 41 33.12 25.10 17.02
C PRO A 41 32.24 26.27 16.58
N HIS A 42 31.99 27.23 17.48
CA HIS A 42 31.27 28.47 17.20
C HIS A 42 31.90 29.16 15.97
N ARG A 43 31.36 28.81 14.80
CA ARG A 43 31.65 29.48 13.53
C ARG A 43 30.92 30.81 13.56
N SER A 44 31.56 31.83 13.01
CA SER A 44 31.03 33.20 13.00
C SER A 44 29.63 33.24 12.36
N GLN A 45 28.64 33.60 13.16
CA GLN A 45 27.20 33.58 12.84
C GLN A 45 26.82 34.38 11.56
N ASP A 46 27.63 35.36 11.17
CA ASP A 46 27.38 36.20 9.98
C ASP A 46 27.67 35.49 8.64
N ASN A 47 28.58 34.51 8.61
CA ASN A 47 28.84 33.74 7.39
C ASN A 47 27.77 32.65 7.16
N ASP A 48 27.17 32.15 8.24
CA ASP A 48 26.18 31.06 8.18
C ASP A 48 24.82 31.57 7.67
N THR A 49 24.40 32.78 8.05
CA THR A 49 23.13 33.37 7.58
C THR A 49 23.10 33.62 6.08
N ARG A 50 24.22 34.08 5.49
CA ARG A 50 24.35 34.26 4.03
C ARG A 50 24.31 32.93 3.29
N SER A 51 24.88 31.86 3.86
CA SER A 51 24.79 30.52 3.28
C SER A 51 23.35 29.99 3.32
N ALA A 52 22.63 30.20 4.43
CA ALA A 52 21.25 29.76 4.59
C ALA A 52 20.30 30.41 3.58
N ALA A 53 20.37 31.74 3.44
CA ALA A 53 19.55 32.46 2.47
C ALA A 53 19.83 32.01 1.03
N SER A 54 21.10 31.72 0.70
CA SER A 54 21.48 31.21 -0.63
C SER A 54 20.92 29.83 -0.91
N ASP A 55 21.00 28.90 0.04
CA ASP A 55 20.49 27.53 -0.14
C ASP A 55 18.95 27.50 -0.23
N ILE A 56 18.27 28.31 0.59
CA ILE A 56 16.81 28.48 0.53
C ILE A 56 16.40 29.06 -0.83
N ALA A 57 17.09 30.10 -1.31
CA ALA A 57 16.79 30.71 -2.61
C ALA A 57 16.96 29.71 -3.77
N LYS A 58 17.99 28.84 -3.73
CA LYS A 58 18.18 27.78 -4.73
C LYS A 58 17.04 26.77 -4.71
N LEU A 59 16.64 26.28 -3.53
CA LEU A 59 15.50 25.37 -3.39
C LEU A 59 14.22 26.01 -3.92
N CYS A 60 13.97 27.27 -3.58
CA CYS A 60 12.83 28.03 -4.10
C CYS A 60 12.85 28.15 -5.61
N SER A 61 14.00 28.42 -6.22
CA SER A 61 14.13 28.48 -7.68
C SER A 61 13.68 27.18 -8.34
N ILE A 62 14.18 26.04 -7.85
CA ILE A 62 13.84 24.72 -8.43
C ILE A 62 12.36 24.41 -8.26
N PHE A 63 11.79 24.68 -7.07
CA PHE A 63 10.36 24.47 -6.86
C PHE A 63 9.48 25.43 -7.67
N ARG A 64 9.91 26.67 -7.92
CA ARG A 64 9.21 27.59 -8.82
C ARG A 64 9.23 27.08 -10.26
N ASP A 65 10.35 26.50 -10.70
CA ASP A 65 10.45 25.90 -12.03
C ASP A 65 9.51 24.70 -12.17
N LEU A 66 9.41 23.83 -11.15
CA LEU A 66 8.45 22.74 -11.09
C LEU A 66 7.00 23.25 -11.05
N ASP A 67 6.71 24.26 -10.22
CA ASP A 67 5.39 24.90 -10.14
C ASP A 67 4.98 25.45 -11.50
N ASN A 68 5.88 26.08 -12.26
CA ASN A 68 5.60 26.59 -13.60
C ASN A 68 5.24 25.47 -14.59
N HIS A 69 5.88 24.30 -14.49
CA HIS A 69 5.51 23.14 -15.30
C HIS A 69 4.11 22.63 -14.93
N PHE A 70 3.82 22.47 -13.64
CA PHE A 70 2.49 22.07 -13.19
C PHE A 70 1.41 23.10 -13.53
N ARG A 71 1.72 24.40 -13.47
CA ARG A 71 0.85 25.49 -13.92
C ARG A 71 0.50 25.33 -15.39
N ALA A 72 1.50 25.07 -16.24
CA ALA A 72 1.29 24.86 -17.66
C ALA A 72 0.38 23.64 -17.92
N ALA A 73 0.47 22.59 -17.11
CA ALA A 73 -0.44 21.45 -17.18
C ALA A 73 -1.88 21.83 -16.80
N ILE A 74 -2.08 22.54 -15.68
CA ILE A 74 -3.41 23.02 -15.25
C ILE A 74 -4.02 23.94 -16.31
N GLN A 75 -3.24 24.88 -16.86
CA GLN A 75 -3.67 25.78 -17.92
C GLN A 75 -4.18 25.01 -19.14
N ARG A 76 -3.46 23.97 -19.59
CA ARG A 76 -3.93 23.11 -20.69
C ARG A 76 -5.26 22.43 -20.35
N GLY A 77 -5.44 21.99 -19.11
CA GLY A 77 -6.71 21.46 -18.61
C GLY A 77 -7.85 22.47 -18.72
N CYS A 78 -7.62 23.71 -18.27
CA CYS A 78 -8.57 24.80 -18.42
C CYS A 78 -8.88 25.12 -19.89
N ASP A 79 -7.85 25.17 -20.74
CA ASP A 79 -8.01 25.46 -22.16
C ASP A 79 -8.87 24.39 -22.85
N LEU A 80 -8.65 23.11 -22.54
CA LEU A 80 -9.47 22.00 -23.02
C LEU A 80 -10.93 22.10 -22.54
N GLN A 81 -11.13 22.52 -21.28
CA GLN A 81 -12.47 22.72 -20.74
C GLN A 81 -13.20 23.88 -21.45
N ALA A 82 -12.47 24.94 -21.78
CA ALA A 82 -12.99 26.14 -22.46
C ALA A 82 -13.23 25.95 -23.96
N MET A 83 -12.68 24.90 -24.59
CA MET A 83 -12.92 24.64 -26.02
C MET A 83 -14.42 24.50 -26.31
N PRO A 84 -14.98 25.18 -27.32
CA PRO A 84 -16.41 25.07 -27.63
C PRO A 84 -16.76 23.61 -27.99
N PRO A 85 -17.98 23.16 -27.65
CA PRO A 85 -18.44 21.82 -28.02
C PRO A 85 -18.31 21.67 -29.54
N ASN A 86 -17.61 20.62 -29.97
CA ASN A 86 -17.40 20.36 -31.38
C ASN A 86 -18.76 20.02 -32.01
N THR A 87 -19.32 20.92 -32.81
CA THR A 87 -20.65 20.78 -33.43
C THR A 87 -20.77 19.57 -34.37
N ALA A 88 -19.63 18.98 -34.77
CA ALA A 88 -19.59 17.74 -35.53
C ALA A 88 -19.77 16.46 -34.68
N VAL A 89 -19.70 16.55 -33.34
CA VAL A 89 -19.81 15.41 -32.42
C VAL A 89 -21.08 15.58 -31.58
N THR A 90 -22.09 14.77 -31.86
CA THR A 90 -23.48 14.89 -31.36
C THR A 90 -23.70 14.53 -29.88
N ARG A 91 -22.67 14.53 -29.02
CA ARG A 91 -22.89 14.43 -27.57
C ARG A 91 -21.99 15.38 -26.78
N GLY A 92 -22.58 15.85 -25.69
CA GLY A 92 -22.12 16.94 -24.86
C GLY A 92 -20.77 16.75 -24.18
N ASP A 93 -20.39 17.84 -23.53
CA ASP A 93 -19.14 18.10 -22.83
C ASP A 93 -18.94 17.26 -21.54
N ASP A 94 -19.55 16.07 -21.45
CA ASP A 94 -19.55 15.23 -20.22
C ASP A 94 -18.13 14.83 -19.78
N TRP A 95 -17.21 14.68 -20.73
CA TRP A 95 -15.80 14.38 -20.47
C TRP A 95 -15.08 15.54 -19.75
N LYS A 96 -15.54 16.78 -19.95
CA LYS A 96 -15.00 17.96 -19.27
C LYS A 96 -15.32 17.96 -17.77
N VAL A 97 -16.41 17.28 -17.37
CA VAL A 97 -16.76 17.09 -15.96
C VAL A 97 -15.69 16.25 -15.25
N GLY A 98 -15.10 15.27 -15.95
CA GLY A 98 -14.05 14.41 -15.41
C GLY A 98 -12.69 15.08 -15.24
N LEU A 99 -12.45 16.23 -15.90
CA LEU A 99 -11.19 16.97 -15.73
C LEU A 99 -11.09 17.57 -14.32
N GLY A 100 -12.22 17.98 -13.72
CA GLY A 100 -12.28 18.54 -12.37
C GLY A 100 -11.44 19.81 -12.16
N VAL A 101 -10.86 20.38 -13.23
CA VAL A 101 -10.11 21.63 -13.19
C VAL A 101 -11.11 22.76 -13.33
N ASN A 102 -11.08 23.72 -12.40
CA ASN A 102 -11.82 24.97 -12.51
C ASN A 102 -10.83 26.11 -12.78
N LYS A 103 -11.31 27.17 -13.45
CA LYS A 103 -10.51 28.38 -13.65
C LYS A 103 -10.06 28.99 -12.33
N THR A 104 -10.88 28.85 -11.28
CA THR A 104 -10.53 29.26 -9.91
C THR A 104 -9.29 28.54 -9.39
N ASP A 105 -9.08 27.26 -9.73
CA ASP A 105 -7.91 26.50 -9.26
C ASP A 105 -6.62 27.03 -9.89
N LEU A 106 -6.69 27.47 -11.14
CA LEU A 106 -5.59 28.12 -11.84
C LEU A 106 -5.33 29.52 -11.25
N GLU A 107 -6.38 30.31 -11.01
CA GLU A 107 -6.26 31.64 -10.38
C GLU A 107 -5.68 31.54 -8.96
N ASP A 108 -6.11 30.54 -8.18
CA ASP A 108 -5.56 30.24 -6.86
C ASP A 108 -4.09 29.81 -6.96
N PHE A 109 -3.73 28.95 -7.92
CA PHE A 109 -2.35 28.54 -8.12
C PHE A 109 -1.44 29.70 -8.54
N ASP A 110 -1.95 30.57 -9.41
CA ASP A 110 -1.28 31.79 -9.85
C ASP A 110 -1.09 32.78 -8.69
N GLY A 111 -2.10 32.94 -7.85
CA GLY A 111 -2.01 33.73 -6.62
C GLY A 111 -0.92 33.19 -5.70
N LEU A 112 -0.84 31.86 -5.55
CA LEU A 112 0.17 31.21 -4.73
C LEU A 112 1.60 31.29 -5.33
N ILE A 113 1.76 31.35 -6.65
CA ILE A 113 3.07 31.52 -7.30
C ILE A 113 3.53 32.98 -7.24
N ASN A 114 2.62 33.92 -7.51
CA ASN A 114 2.92 35.34 -7.64
C ASN A 114 2.88 36.12 -6.33
N ASP A 115 2.40 35.51 -5.24
CA ASP A 115 2.41 36.09 -3.91
C ASP A 115 3.84 36.56 -3.57
N GLN A 116 4.00 37.83 -3.16
CA GLN A 116 5.29 38.41 -2.73
C GLN A 116 5.73 37.87 -1.35
N LYS A 117 5.55 36.57 -1.12
CA LYS A 117 5.99 35.86 0.07
C LYS A 117 7.51 35.73 0.04
N SER A 118 8.10 35.78 1.23
CA SER A 118 9.50 35.42 1.39
C SER A 118 9.74 33.98 0.92
N ASP A 119 10.95 33.69 0.41
CA ASP A 119 11.32 32.34 -0.04
C ASP A 119 11.09 31.27 1.04
N LEU A 120 11.31 31.62 2.31
CA LEU A 120 11.00 30.75 3.45
C LEU A 120 9.51 30.41 3.54
N GLN A 121 8.63 31.42 3.53
CA GLN A 121 7.18 31.23 3.58
C GLN A 121 6.66 30.46 2.36
N TYR A 122 7.27 30.71 1.19
CA TYR A 122 6.92 30.00 -0.04
C TYR A 122 7.14 28.48 0.09
N LEU A 123 8.23 28.04 0.72
CA LEU A 123 8.51 26.60 0.91
C LEU A 123 7.61 25.95 1.96
N GLN A 124 7.19 26.71 2.97
CA GLN A 124 6.29 26.25 4.04
C GLN A 124 4.83 26.13 3.60
N GLU A 125 4.45 26.74 2.47
CA GLU A 125 3.07 26.72 1.99
C GLU A 125 2.68 25.33 1.46
N LEU A 126 1.93 24.60 2.30
CA LEU A 126 1.39 23.27 1.97
C LEU A 126 0.17 23.32 1.05
N ARG A 127 -0.52 24.47 0.95
CA ARG A 127 -1.69 24.63 0.05
C ARG A 127 -1.35 24.35 -1.41
N LYS A 128 -0.09 24.53 -1.83
CA LYS A 128 0.37 24.20 -3.18
C LYS A 128 0.31 22.71 -3.53
N LEU A 129 0.30 21.84 -2.52
CA LEU A 129 0.28 20.39 -2.73
C LEU A 129 -1.04 19.90 -3.33
N THR A 130 -2.15 20.62 -3.13
CA THR A 130 -3.43 20.28 -3.76
C THR A 130 -3.40 20.57 -5.25
N SER A 131 -2.84 21.72 -5.66
CA SER A 131 -2.66 22.06 -7.07
C SER A 131 -1.68 21.12 -7.76
N TRP A 132 -0.62 20.68 -7.07
CA TRP A 132 0.25 19.62 -7.58
C TRP A 132 -0.53 18.33 -7.82
N ALA A 133 -1.37 17.90 -6.87
CA ALA A 133 -2.18 16.69 -7.06
C ALA A 133 -3.15 16.82 -8.24
N LEU A 134 -3.76 17.98 -8.43
CA LEU A 134 -4.60 18.27 -9.59
C LEU A 134 -3.81 18.20 -10.90
N ALA A 135 -2.63 18.85 -10.95
CA ALA A 135 -1.75 18.83 -12.11
C ALA A 135 -1.29 17.41 -12.45
N MET A 136 -0.91 16.61 -11.46
CA MET A 136 -0.53 15.21 -11.63
C MET A 136 -1.68 14.37 -12.19
N ASN A 137 -2.89 14.49 -11.63
CA ASN A 137 -4.05 13.74 -12.12
C ASN A 137 -4.35 14.10 -13.59
N TYR A 138 -4.24 15.38 -13.94
CA TYR A 138 -4.42 15.82 -15.33
C TYR A 138 -3.34 15.23 -16.25
N LEU A 139 -2.09 15.27 -15.82
CA LEU A 139 -0.94 14.69 -16.49
C LEU A 139 -1.11 13.17 -16.70
N GLU A 140 -1.57 12.43 -15.69
CA GLU A 140 -1.90 11.00 -15.81
C GLU A 140 -3.02 10.74 -16.84
N LEU A 141 -4.06 11.57 -16.86
CA LEU A 141 -5.12 11.48 -17.87
C LEU A 141 -4.57 11.72 -19.28
N GLU A 142 -3.70 12.71 -19.46
CA GLU A 142 -3.01 12.97 -20.75
C GLU A 142 -2.19 11.74 -21.18
N GLN A 143 -1.41 11.14 -20.28
CA GLN A 143 -0.63 9.92 -20.55
C GLN A 143 -1.51 8.73 -20.92
N ALA A 144 -2.64 8.57 -20.25
CA ALA A 144 -3.64 7.58 -20.59
C ALA A 144 -4.23 7.85 -21.98
N GLY A 145 -3.90 8.94 -22.66
CA GLY A 145 -4.42 9.30 -23.97
C GLY A 145 -5.83 9.88 -23.86
N PHE A 146 -6.15 10.53 -22.75
CA PHE A 146 -7.38 11.28 -22.56
C PHE A 146 -7.10 12.79 -22.64
N PRO A 147 -7.92 13.58 -23.34
CA PRO A 147 -8.95 13.14 -24.30
C PRO A 147 -8.26 12.48 -25.51
N GLY A 148 -8.74 11.36 -26.05
CA GLY A 148 -8.06 10.69 -27.18
C GLY A 148 -8.29 9.20 -27.36
N ARG A 149 -8.71 8.48 -26.31
CA ARG A 149 -9.04 7.05 -26.40
C ARG A 149 -10.40 6.83 -27.04
N ILE A 150 -10.59 5.62 -27.58
CA ILE A 150 -11.91 5.10 -27.89
C ILE A 150 -12.50 4.58 -26.57
N VAL A 151 -13.50 5.27 -26.01
CA VAL A 151 -14.20 4.80 -24.82
C VAL A 151 -15.45 4.02 -25.25
N TYR A 152 -15.65 2.84 -24.66
CA TYR A 152 -16.86 2.07 -24.84
C TYR A 152 -17.94 2.59 -23.89
N GLU A 153 -19.04 3.09 -24.44
CA GLU A 153 -20.19 3.52 -23.64
C GLU A 153 -21.19 2.36 -23.48
N MET A 154 -21.93 2.34 -22.36
CA MET A 154 -22.90 1.28 -21.99
C MET A 154 -24.06 1.06 -22.99
N ALA A 155 -24.09 1.76 -24.13
CA ALA A 155 -25.05 1.59 -25.21
C ALA A 155 -24.47 0.88 -26.45
N GLY A 156 -23.30 0.24 -26.34
CA GLY A 156 -22.69 -0.50 -27.46
C GLY A 156 -21.97 0.36 -28.50
N ASN A 157 -21.80 1.66 -28.23
CA ASN A 157 -21.13 2.58 -29.13
C ASN A 157 -19.71 2.87 -28.65
N TYR A 158 -18.76 2.72 -29.58
CA TYR A 158 -17.37 3.14 -29.41
C TYR A 158 -17.24 4.61 -29.81
N ARG A 159 -16.55 5.42 -29.00
CA ARG A 159 -16.36 6.84 -29.30
C ARG A 159 -14.92 7.28 -29.16
N GLN A 160 -14.39 7.86 -30.23
CA GLN A 160 -13.04 8.40 -30.27
C GLN A 160 -13.05 9.88 -29.83
N TYR A 161 -12.36 10.18 -28.75
CA TYR A 161 -12.15 11.56 -28.31
C TYR A 161 -10.98 12.19 -29.10
N PRO A 162 -10.94 13.52 -29.28
CA PRO A 162 -9.80 14.17 -29.93
C PRO A 162 -8.55 13.97 -29.09
N ALA A 163 -7.48 13.41 -29.68
CA ALA A 163 -6.21 13.19 -29.00
C ALA A 163 -5.65 14.50 -28.44
N PRO A 164 -5.01 14.51 -27.25
CA PRO A 164 -4.37 15.71 -26.76
C PRO A 164 -3.23 16.02 -27.73
N LYS A 165 -2.86 17.30 -27.88
CA LYS A 165 -1.75 17.67 -28.77
C LYS A 165 -0.39 17.10 -28.33
N LEU A 166 -0.31 16.48 -27.16
CA LEU A 166 0.89 15.80 -26.70
C LEU A 166 0.97 14.42 -27.36
N CYS A 167 1.86 14.30 -28.36
CA CYS A 167 2.25 13.00 -28.88
C CYS A 167 3.01 12.21 -27.80
N ARG A 168 3.03 10.87 -27.86
CA ARG A 168 3.79 10.05 -26.90
C ARG A 168 5.26 10.48 -26.75
N ALA A 169 5.87 10.99 -27.83
CA ALA A 169 7.23 11.52 -27.80
C ALA A 169 7.35 12.81 -26.97
N SER A 170 6.35 13.70 -27.00
CA SER A 170 6.37 14.91 -26.18
C SER A 170 6.05 14.63 -24.71
N TRP A 171 5.30 13.55 -24.41
CA TRP A 171 5.09 13.10 -23.04
C TRP A 171 6.38 12.65 -22.36
N ALA A 172 7.13 11.72 -22.99
CA ALA A 172 8.41 11.26 -22.46
C ALA A 172 9.38 12.44 -22.27
N THR A 173 9.46 13.33 -23.27
CA THR A 173 10.29 14.54 -23.19
C THR A 173 9.88 15.45 -22.02
N TYR A 174 8.59 15.54 -21.72
CA TYR A 174 8.08 16.35 -20.61
C TYR A 174 8.41 15.75 -19.24
N ILE A 175 8.27 14.43 -19.10
CA ILE A 175 8.68 13.71 -17.88
C ILE A 175 10.19 13.83 -17.67
N ASP A 176 10.99 13.65 -18.72
CA ASP A 176 12.44 13.82 -18.69
C ASP A 176 12.83 15.25 -18.27
N GLN A 177 12.08 16.27 -18.70
CA GLN A 177 12.27 17.65 -18.25
C GLN A 177 11.99 17.80 -16.76
N ILE A 178 10.85 17.30 -16.26
CA ILE A 178 10.54 17.34 -14.83
C ILE A 178 11.62 16.60 -14.02
N GLU A 179 12.06 15.42 -14.48
CA GLU A 179 13.10 14.65 -13.81
C GLU A 179 14.43 15.42 -13.80
N SER A 180 14.80 16.06 -14.91
CA SER A 180 16.04 16.83 -15.01
C SER A 180 16.07 18.03 -14.05
N ILE A 181 14.92 18.70 -13.86
CA ILE A 181 14.75 19.82 -12.92
C ILE A 181 14.78 19.29 -11.47
N ALA A 182 14.19 18.13 -11.22
CA ALA A 182 14.09 17.51 -9.91
C ALA A 182 15.39 16.82 -9.43
N ALA A 183 16.22 16.35 -10.36
CA ALA A 183 17.41 15.56 -10.10
C ALA A 183 18.36 16.13 -9.03
N PRO A 184 18.62 17.45 -8.94
CA PRO A 184 19.51 18.01 -7.93
C PRO A 184 18.84 18.25 -6.56
N LEU A 185 17.51 18.15 -6.44
CA LEU A 185 16.79 18.47 -5.20
C LEU A 185 17.30 17.69 -3.98
N PRO A 186 17.46 16.34 -4.01
CA PRO A 186 17.90 15.61 -2.83
C PRO A 186 19.24 16.11 -2.33
N ARG A 187 20.18 16.35 -3.26
CA ARG A 187 21.51 16.86 -2.91
C ARG A 187 21.43 18.22 -2.21
N TYR A 188 20.65 19.16 -2.73
CA TYR A 188 20.52 20.48 -2.12
C TYR A 188 19.81 20.45 -0.77
N VAL A 189 18.79 19.60 -0.62
CA VAL A 189 18.13 19.42 0.69
C VAL A 189 19.11 18.85 1.71
N LEU A 190 19.93 17.88 1.32
CA LEU A 190 20.95 17.29 2.19
C LEU A 190 22.07 18.27 2.55
N GLU A 191 22.55 19.06 1.59
CA GLU A 191 23.54 20.10 1.82
C GLU A 191 22.98 21.18 2.78
N ALA A 192 21.75 21.64 2.55
CA ALA A 192 21.09 22.62 3.42
C ALA A 192 20.79 22.06 4.83
N ALA A 193 20.38 20.80 4.94
CA ALA A 193 20.18 20.14 6.23
C ALA A 193 21.49 19.99 7.01
N LYS A 194 22.57 19.57 6.34
CA LYS A 194 23.89 19.40 6.95
C LYS A 194 24.46 20.72 7.46
N ASN A 195 24.18 21.83 6.77
CA ASN A 195 24.61 23.17 7.16
C ASN A 195 23.75 23.78 8.29
N GLY A 196 22.66 23.10 8.71
CA GLY A 196 21.72 23.63 9.70
C GLY A 196 20.73 24.66 9.13
N ASN A 197 20.75 24.90 7.82
CA ASN A 197 19.91 25.90 7.14
C ASN A 197 18.43 25.48 7.09
N LEU A 198 18.15 24.17 7.21
CA LEU A 198 16.81 23.60 7.36
C LEU A 198 16.43 23.34 8.82
N GLY A 199 17.02 24.06 9.78
CA GLY A 199 16.74 23.91 11.21
C GLY A 199 15.28 24.22 11.60
N ASP A 200 14.55 24.96 10.77
CA ASP A 200 13.11 25.17 10.93
C ASP A 200 12.35 23.91 10.49
N ARG A 201 11.66 23.29 11.45
CA ARG A 201 10.84 22.10 11.25
C ARG A 201 9.79 22.29 10.14
N ASN A 202 9.11 23.43 10.11
CA ASN A 202 8.05 23.68 9.14
C ASN A 202 8.60 23.78 7.72
N LEU A 203 9.81 24.33 7.58
CA LEU A 203 10.50 24.42 6.29
C LEU A 203 10.86 23.03 5.77
N PHE A 204 11.46 22.20 6.63
CA PHE A 204 11.85 20.84 6.26
C PHE A 204 10.63 19.97 5.91
N GLU A 205 9.55 20.06 6.70
CA GLU A 205 8.29 19.38 6.43
C GLU A 205 7.68 19.81 5.08
N GLY A 206 7.68 21.11 4.77
CA GLY A 206 7.19 21.62 3.49
C GLY A 206 7.97 21.09 2.28
N VAL A 207 9.30 21.08 2.37
CA VAL A 207 10.19 20.54 1.33
C VAL A 207 10.00 19.03 1.17
N HIS A 208 9.97 18.28 2.27
CA HIS A 208 9.77 16.82 2.23
C HIS A 208 8.43 16.44 1.61
N ALA A 209 7.34 17.11 2.02
CA ALA A 209 6.01 16.85 1.48
C ALA A 209 5.93 17.05 -0.05
N ARG A 210 6.60 18.07 -0.58
CA ARG A 210 6.70 18.29 -2.04
C ARG A 210 7.48 17.18 -2.73
N MET A 211 8.57 16.72 -2.13
CA MET A 211 9.40 15.65 -2.71
C MET A 211 8.68 14.30 -2.70
N VAL A 212 7.93 13.98 -1.65
CA VAL A 212 7.07 12.78 -1.61
C VAL A 212 6.01 12.82 -2.72
N LYS A 213 5.39 13.99 -2.96
CA LYS A 213 4.43 14.17 -4.05
C LYS A 213 5.07 14.03 -5.42
N LEU A 214 6.28 14.54 -5.59
CA LEU A 214 7.05 14.40 -6.83
C LEU A 214 7.43 12.94 -7.11
N ASP A 215 7.84 12.18 -6.08
CA ASP A 215 8.11 10.75 -6.23
C ASP A 215 6.87 9.97 -6.64
N ALA A 216 5.74 10.23 -5.99
CA ALA A 216 4.48 9.58 -6.34
C ALA A 216 4.06 9.85 -7.78
N PHE A 217 4.32 11.05 -8.29
CA PHE A 217 4.11 11.40 -9.70
C PHE A 217 5.01 10.58 -10.63
N LEU A 218 6.32 10.55 -10.36
CA LEU A 218 7.28 9.84 -11.19
C LEU A 218 6.98 8.33 -11.18
N GLU A 219 6.75 7.74 -10.02
CA GLU A 219 6.43 6.31 -9.88
C GLU A 219 5.22 5.89 -10.73
N ARG A 220 4.17 6.71 -10.76
CA ARG A 220 2.97 6.44 -11.57
C ARG A 220 3.18 6.64 -13.06
N THR A 221 4.02 7.61 -13.44
CA THR A 221 4.23 7.94 -14.86
C THR A 221 5.20 6.98 -15.57
N TYR A 222 6.11 6.33 -14.84
CA TYR A 222 7.06 5.35 -15.36
C TYR A 222 6.54 3.90 -15.45
N GLU A 223 5.23 3.68 -15.59
CA GLU A 223 4.56 2.36 -15.58
C GLU A 223 5.08 1.28 -16.58
N GLY A 224 6.14 1.52 -17.35
CA GLY A 224 6.49 0.73 -18.54
C GLY A 224 7.92 0.20 -18.71
N THR A 225 8.92 0.53 -17.89
CA THR A 225 10.29 0.03 -18.16
C THR A 225 11.08 -0.25 -16.90
N GLU A 226 11.84 -1.34 -16.96
CA GLU A 226 12.67 -2.01 -15.94
C GLU A 226 13.75 -1.13 -15.24
N VAL A 227 13.66 0.20 -15.34
CA VAL A 227 14.66 1.17 -14.90
C VAL A 227 14.58 1.47 -13.39
N HIS A 228 13.45 1.18 -12.74
CA HIS A 228 13.25 1.46 -11.30
C HIS A 228 13.90 0.47 -10.32
N GLY A 229 14.63 -0.55 -10.81
CA GLY A 229 15.34 -1.47 -9.92
C GLY A 229 16.54 -0.87 -9.19
N LEU A 230 17.06 0.29 -9.60
CA LEU A 230 18.39 0.77 -9.15
C LEU A 230 18.43 2.16 -8.51
N ARG A 231 17.44 3.04 -8.73
CA ARG A 231 17.47 4.41 -8.19
C ARG A 231 16.52 4.53 -6.99
N PRO A 232 17.02 4.80 -5.76
CA PRO A 232 16.15 5.07 -4.62
C PRO A 232 15.31 6.33 -4.88
N SER A 233 14.05 6.33 -4.42
CA SER A 233 13.16 7.50 -4.52
C SER A 233 13.79 8.75 -3.89
N TYR A 234 13.40 9.94 -4.32
CA TYR A 234 13.97 11.18 -3.80
C TYR A 234 13.70 11.35 -2.29
N SER A 235 12.51 10.96 -1.84
CA SER A 235 12.12 10.83 -0.43
C SER A 235 12.99 9.83 0.32
N ALA A 236 13.22 8.63 -0.23
CA ALA A 236 14.08 7.64 0.42
C ALA A 236 15.54 8.11 0.53
N GLN A 237 16.02 8.88 -0.45
CA GLN A 237 17.34 9.51 -0.37
C GLN A 237 17.40 10.52 0.77
N ILE A 238 16.33 11.29 1.03
CA ILE A 238 16.27 12.24 2.15
C ILE A 238 16.11 11.52 3.48
N ASP A 239 15.22 10.53 3.55
CA ASP A 239 14.93 9.77 4.77
C ASP A 239 16.17 9.06 5.29
N ARG A 240 17.05 8.59 4.39
CA ARG A 240 18.34 7.98 4.75
C ARG A 240 19.26 8.91 5.55
N PHE A 241 19.12 10.22 5.36
CA PHE A 241 19.93 11.24 6.01
C PHE A 241 19.07 12.17 6.86
N TRP A 242 17.91 11.69 7.31
CA TRP A 242 17.01 12.46 8.15
C TRP A 242 17.75 12.94 9.41
N PRO A 243 17.67 14.24 9.75
CA PRO A 243 18.40 14.77 10.90
C PRO A 243 18.00 14.05 12.20
N PRO A 244 18.98 13.53 12.98
CA PRO A 244 18.68 12.91 14.27
C PRO A 244 18.11 13.98 15.23
N GLY A 245 16.85 13.82 15.64
CA GLY A 245 16.17 14.74 16.56
C GLY A 245 14.88 15.37 16.02
N ILE A 246 14.64 15.30 14.70
CA ILE A 246 13.34 15.64 14.12
C ILE A 246 12.52 14.36 14.07
N GLN A 247 11.38 14.30 14.76
CA GLN A 247 10.47 13.16 14.62
C GLN A 247 10.00 13.07 13.17
N GLN A 248 10.26 11.94 12.51
CA GLN A 248 9.64 11.64 11.22
C GLN A 248 8.13 11.59 11.44
N ILE A 249 7.44 12.62 10.95
CA ILE A 249 5.98 12.52 10.78
C ILE A 249 5.81 11.53 9.64
N GLU A 250 5.19 10.38 9.89
CA GLU A 250 4.74 9.54 8.78
C GLU A 250 3.83 10.42 7.90
N PRO A 251 4.21 10.75 6.65
CA PRO A 251 3.59 11.82 5.88
C PRO A 251 2.11 11.59 5.52
N PHE A 252 1.52 10.49 5.99
CA PHE A 252 0.18 10.07 5.66
C PHE A 252 -0.62 9.45 6.82
N SER A 253 -0.38 9.77 8.09
CA SER A 253 -1.15 9.16 9.20
C SER A 253 -2.67 9.33 9.05
N ASN A 254 -3.15 10.40 8.39
CA ASN A 254 -4.59 10.69 8.26
C ASN A 254 -5.18 10.38 6.87
N PHE A 255 -4.37 10.27 5.81
CA PHE A 255 -4.84 9.91 4.46
C PHE A 255 -4.51 8.45 4.08
N SER A 256 -3.65 7.76 4.84
CA SER A 256 -3.15 6.43 4.48
C SER A 256 -3.91 5.24 5.01
N LEU A 257 -4.99 5.37 5.80
CA LEU A 257 -5.67 4.14 6.19
C LEU A 257 -6.19 3.41 4.93
N ASN A 258 -6.74 4.14 3.96
CA ASN A 258 -7.16 3.56 2.68
C ASN A 258 -6.00 3.26 1.72
N TYR A 259 -4.91 4.05 1.74
CA TYR A 259 -3.76 3.83 0.83
C TYR A 259 -2.79 2.74 1.32
N LYS A 260 -2.52 2.61 2.62
CA LYS A 260 -1.79 1.48 3.20
C LYS A 260 -2.60 0.18 3.06
N ILE A 261 -3.93 0.22 3.15
CA ILE A 261 -4.77 -0.94 2.79
C ILE A 261 -4.66 -1.25 1.28
N ALA A 262 -4.63 -0.24 0.42
CA ALA A 262 -4.48 -0.42 -1.03
C ALA A 262 -3.07 -0.85 -1.47
N MET A 263 -2.01 -0.53 -0.72
CA MET A 263 -0.63 -0.96 -1.00
C MET A 263 -0.21 -2.26 -0.29
N ALA A 264 -0.90 -2.69 0.77
CA ALA A 264 -0.69 -4.02 1.37
C ALA A 264 -1.03 -5.17 0.41
N TYR A 265 -1.87 -4.87 -0.59
CA TYR A 265 -2.00 -5.66 -1.80
C TYR A 265 -1.21 -4.93 -2.88
N PRO A 266 0.02 -5.34 -3.22
CA PRO A 266 0.66 -4.77 -4.38
C PRO A 266 -0.32 -4.90 -5.53
N GLY A 267 -0.55 -3.80 -6.25
CA GLY A 267 -1.28 -3.75 -7.52
C GLY A 267 -0.56 -4.53 -8.62
N ASN A 268 0.05 -5.65 -8.27
CA ASN A 268 0.47 -6.68 -9.19
C ASN A 268 -0.82 -7.20 -9.82
N SER A 269 -1.12 -6.66 -11.00
CA SER A 269 -1.95 -7.22 -12.07
C SER A 269 -1.51 -8.64 -12.51
N MET A 270 -0.64 -9.30 -11.74
CA MET A 270 -0.03 -10.60 -11.97
C MET A 270 -0.10 -11.56 -10.78
N LEU A 271 -1.04 -11.37 -9.84
CA LEU A 271 -1.75 -12.57 -9.38
C LEU A 271 -2.59 -12.99 -10.58
N SER A 272 -1.93 -13.68 -11.53
CA SER A 272 -2.47 -13.95 -12.86
C SER A 272 -3.91 -14.41 -12.68
N THR A 273 -4.86 -13.87 -13.44
CA THR A 273 -6.28 -14.24 -13.38
C THR A 273 -6.51 -15.76 -13.24
N ASN A 274 -5.58 -16.55 -13.78
CA ASN A 274 -5.47 -18.00 -13.70
C ASN A 274 -5.31 -18.59 -12.27
N GLN A 275 -4.61 -17.91 -11.35
CA GLN A 275 -4.38 -18.38 -9.98
C GLN A 275 -5.63 -18.26 -9.11
N THR A 276 -6.32 -17.11 -9.16
CA THR A 276 -7.58 -16.90 -8.45
C THR A 276 -8.64 -17.89 -8.93
N MET A 277 -8.66 -18.15 -10.24
CA MET A 277 -9.55 -19.15 -10.84
C MET A 277 -9.22 -20.58 -10.38
N SER A 278 -7.94 -20.95 -10.28
CA SER A 278 -7.53 -22.28 -9.82
C SER A 278 -7.88 -22.52 -8.34
N ILE A 279 -7.63 -21.53 -7.47
CA ILE A 279 -8.02 -21.61 -6.06
C ILE A 279 -9.54 -21.72 -5.95
N PHE A 280 -10.29 -20.89 -6.69
CA PHE A 280 -11.74 -20.94 -6.70
C PHE A 280 -12.29 -22.31 -7.15
N LEU A 281 -11.71 -22.91 -8.19
CA LEU A 281 -12.11 -24.23 -8.66
C LEU A 281 -11.82 -25.33 -7.63
N VAL A 282 -10.63 -25.34 -7.01
CA VAL A 282 -10.27 -26.34 -6.00
C VAL A 282 -11.17 -26.22 -4.78
N VAL A 283 -11.37 -25.00 -4.27
CA VAL A 283 -12.22 -24.74 -3.09
C VAL A 283 -13.68 -25.05 -3.41
N GLY A 284 -14.16 -24.65 -4.59
CA GLY A 284 -15.52 -24.95 -5.04
C GLY A 284 -15.77 -26.45 -5.14
N PHE A 285 -14.85 -27.20 -5.75
CA PHE A 285 -14.95 -28.66 -5.85
C PHE A 285 -14.97 -29.34 -4.48
N VAL A 286 -14.04 -28.98 -3.58
CA VAL A 286 -14.01 -29.56 -2.22
C VAL A 286 -15.27 -29.19 -1.44
N SER A 287 -15.82 -27.99 -1.62
CA SER A 287 -17.07 -27.58 -0.96
C SER A 287 -18.27 -28.40 -1.41
N ILE A 288 -18.36 -28.73 -2.71
CA ILE A 288 -19.42 -29.59 -3.24
C ILE A 288 -19.28 -31.01 -2.67
N VAL A 289 -18.07 -31.58 -2.68
CA VAL A 289 -17.81 -32.91 -2.10
C VAL A 289 -18.15 -32.93 -0.62
N SER A 290 -17.77 -31.89 0.13
CA SER A 290 -18.14 -31.71 1.53
C SER A 290 -19.66 -31.66 1.74
N ALA A 291 -20.41 -30.99 0.87
CA ALA A 291 -21.87 -30.94 0.95
C ALA A 291 -22.51 -32.32 0.75
N VAL A 292 -21.96 -33.15 -0.14
CA VAL A 292 -22.41 -34.54 -0.33
C VAL A 292 -22.22 -35.35 0.96
N PHE A 293 -21.06 -35.22 1.62
CA PHE A 293 -20.83 -35.90 2.90
C PHE A 293 -21.78 -35.43 4.01
N ALA A 294 -22.11 -34.13 4.04
CA ALA A 294 -23.12 -33.62 4.97
C ALA A 294 -24.50 -34.27 4.73
N VAL A 295 -24.93 -34.37 3.47
CA VAL A 295 -26.20 -35.03 3.12
C VAL A 295 -26.19 -36.51 3.49
N LEU A 296 -25.09 -37.22 3.23
CA LEU A 296 -24.93 -38.61 3.63
C LEU A 296 -24.98 -38.78 5.15
N SER A 297 -24.39 -37.85 5.91
CA SER A 297 -24.45 -37.89 7.38
C SER A 297 -25.89 -37.79 7.92
N PHE A 298 -26.76 -37.03 7.25
CA PHE A 298 -28.18 -36.92 7.63
C PHE A 298 -29.01 -38.14 7.28
N GLN A 299 -28.58 -38.96 6.31
CA GLN A 299 -29.33 -40.13 5.85
C GLN A 299 -28.99 -41.40 6.62
N GLN A 300 -27.88 -41.41 7.36
CA GLN A 300 -27.36 -42.61 8.03
C GLN A 300 -27.81 -42.72 9.49
N SER A 301 -27.89 -43.95 9.98
CA SER A 301 -28.23 -44.25 11.38
C SER A 301 -27.04 -44.00 12.31
N SER A 302 -27.33 -43.59 13.56
CA SER A 302 -26.32 -43.25 14.57
C SER A 302 -25.70 -44.49 15.26
N GLU A 303 -25.20 -45.43 14.46
CA GLU A 303 -24.46 -46.59 14.98
C GLU A 303 -23.02 -46.21 15.32
N ARG A 304 -22.83 -45.75 16.56
CA ARG A 304 -21.53 -45.26 17.06
C ARG A 304 -20.36 -46.20 16.77
N GLY A 305 -19.33 -45.66 16.11
CA GLY A 305 -18.07 -46.37 15.85
C GLY A 305 -18.09 -47.31 14.64
N SER A 306 -19.17 -47.31 13.86
CA SER A 306 -19.24 -47.95 12.55
C SER A 306 -18.79 -46.99 11.44
N TRP A 307 -18.29 -47.52 10.33
CA TRP A 307 -18.04 -46.76 9.11
C TRP A 307 -19.33 -46.20 8.48
N GLY A 308 -20.48 -46.75 8.90
CA GLY A 308 -21.81 -46.25 8.53
C GLY A 308 -22.33 -45.12 9.44
N ASP A 309 -21.62 -44.74 10.49
CA ASP A 309 -22.12 -43.75 11.46
C ASP A 309 -22.22 -42.35 10.84
N ALA A 310 -23.25 -41.60 11.23
CA ALA A 310 -23.41 -40.19 10.86
C ALA A 310 -22.19 -39.36 11.28
N ASP A 311 -21.61 -39.66 12.45
CA ASP A 311 -20.42 -38.99 12.96
C ASP A 311 -19.18 -39.24 12.09
N PHE A 312 -19.06 -40.41 11.44
CA PHE A 312 -17.96 -40.71 10.52
C PHE A 312 -18.02 -39.82 9.27
N TYR A 313 -19.20 -39.67 8.68
CA TYR A 313 -19.40 -38.82 7.51
C TYR A 313 -19.22 -37.33 7.85
N SER A 314 -19.66 -36.90 9.03
CA SER A 314 -19.40 -35.55 9.55
C SER A 314 -17.90 -35.30 9.76
N LEU A 315 -17.17 -36.30 10.25
CA LEU A 315 -15.72 -36.20 10.42
C LEU A 315 -14.97 -36.15 9.08
N CYS A 316 -15.41 -36.92 8.08
CA CYS A 316 -14.89 -36.83 6.71
C CYS A 316 -15.14 -35.45 6.09
N GLN A 317 -16.34 -34.90 6.28
CA GLN A 317 -16.70 -33.54 5.87
C GLN A 317 -15.76 -32.51 6.52
N GLY A 318 -15.59 -32.54 7.85
CA GLY A 318 -14.74 -31.61 8.57
C GLY A 318 -13.27 -31.70 8.14
N THR A 319 -12.78 -32.91 7.92
CA THR A 319 -11.42 -33.16 7.42
C THR A 319 -11.20 -32.56 6.03
N LEU A 320 -12.15 -32.75 5.11
CA LEU A 320 -12.08 -32.16 3.76
C LEU A 320 -12.04 -30.64 3.77
N LEU A 321 -12.85 -29.99 4.61
CA LEU A 321 -12.85 -28.54 4.78
C LEU A 321 -11.54 -28.02 5.41
N GLN A 322 -10.97 -28.75 6.36
CA GLN A 322 -9.66 -28.39 6.92
C GLN A 322 -8.55 -28.52 5.88
N VAL A 323 -8.53 -29.62 5.12
CA VAL A 323 -7.53 -29.85 4.06
C VAL A 323 -7.62 -28.76 2.98
N SER A 324 -8.82 -28.35 2.55
CA SER A 324 -8.93 -27.25 1.57
C SER A 324 -8.38 -25.94 2.12
N GLY A 325 -8.65 -25.61 3.39
CA GLY A 325 -8.07 -24.44 4.04
C GLY A 325 -6.54 -24.49 4.11
N ILE A 326 -5.95 -25.65 4.42
CA ILE A 326 -4.50 -25.84 4.43
C ILE A 326 -3.91 -25.68 3.03
N VAL A 327 -4.55 -26.22 1.99
CA VAL A 327 -4.11 -26.09 0.60
C VAL A 327 -4.06 -24.62 0.16
N ILE A 328 -5.08 -23.83 0.50
CA ILE A 328 -5.10 -22.37 0.23
C ILE A 328 -3.91 -21.69 0.92
N LEU A 329 -3.65 -22.03 2.18
CA LEU A 329 -2.54 -21.46 2.96
C LEU A 329 -1.19 -21.82 2.34
N ILE A 330 -0.98 -23.09 1.96
CA ILE A 330 0.27 -23.55 1.31
C ILE A 330 0.49 -22.84 -0.02
N ILE A 331 -0.54 -22.74 -0.87
CA ILE A 331 -0.48 -22.01 -2.15
C ILE A 331 -0.10 -20.55 -1.87
N THR A 332 -0.77 -19.90 -0.93
CA THR A 332 -0.50 -18.49 -0.58
C THR A 332 0.93 -18.28 -0.09
N VAL A 333 1.43 -19.16 0.78
CA VAL A 333 2.80 -19.12 1.32
C VAL A 333 3.83 -19.38 0.22
N PHE A 334 3.58 -20.34 -0.66
CA PHE A 334 4.53 -20.74 -1.70
C PHE A 334 4.69 -19.66 -2.77
N PHE A 335 3.58 -19.06 -3.22
CA PHE A 335 3.61 -18.08 -4.31
C PHE A 335 3.97 -16.66 -3.87
N ARG A 336 3.75 -16.27 -2.59
CA ARG A 336 4.04 -14.90 -2.10
C ARG A 336 5.47 -14.72 -1.54
N SER A 337 6.35 -15.71 -1.74
CA SER A 337 7.58 -15.94 -0.98
C SER A 337 8.80 -15.03 -1.28
N SER A 338 8.63 -13.75 -1.66
CA SER A 338 9.81 -12.87 -1.87
C SER A 338 10.25 -12.09 -0.62
N ARG A 339 9.39 -11.93 0.39
CA ARG A 339 9.67 -11.04 1.55
C ARG A 339 9.50 -11.65 2.94
N LEU A 340 9.17 -12.93 3.05
CA LEU A 340 9.00 -13.58 4.35
C LEU A 340 10.35 -13.80 5.05
N ALA A 341 10.43 -13.46 6.33
CA ALA A 341 11.57 -13.84 7.18
C ALA A 341 11.72 -15.37 7.17
N LYS A 342 12.93 -15.86 6.86
CA LYS A 342 13.23 -17.30 6.67
C LYS A 342 12.74 -18.18 7.83
N GLN A 343 12.76 -17.66 9.05
CA GLN A 343 12.31 -18.37 10.25
C GLN A 343 10.79 -18.54 10.28
N ALA A 344 10.02 -17.49 10.01
CA ALA A 344 8.56 -17.55 9.99
C ALA A 344 8.05 -18.50 8.88
N TRP A 345 8.72 -18.48 7.72
CA TRP A 345 8.41 -19.38 6.61
C TRP A 345 8.57 -20.87 6.98
N ARG A 346 9.65 -21.23 7.70
CA ARG A 346 9.86 -22.61 8.18
C ARG A 346 8.79 -23.05 9.18
N TRP A 347 8.42 -22.18 10.12
CA TRP A 347 7.38 -22.48 11.10
C TRP A 347 6.00 -22.65 10.46
N ALA A 348 5.66 -21.78 9.50
CA ALA A 348 4.41 -21.90 8.75
C ALA A 348 4.33 -23.26 8.02
N TRP A 349 5.42 -23.68 7.36
CA TRP A 349 5.48 -24.99 6.70
C TRP A 349 5.34 -26.16 7.67
N LEU A 350 6.07 -26.15 8.78
CA LEU A 350 6.00 -27.23 9.77
C LEU A 350 4.59 -27.38 10.36
N LEU A 351 3.96 -26.25 10.72
CA LEU A 351 2.61 -26.25 11.29
C LEU A 351 1.55 -26.66 10.26
N SER A 352 1.66 -26.22 9.01
CA SER A 352 0.75 -26.64 7.93
C SER A 352 0.84 -28.13 7.63
N VAL A 353 2.05 -28.69 7.54
CA VAL A 353 2.25 -30.12 7.30
C VAL A 353 1.72 -30.93 8.49
N LEU A 354 2.01 -30.49 9.72
CA LEU A 354 1.52 -31.16 10.92
C LEU A 354 -0.01 -31.15 10.98
N SER A 355 -0.64 -30.01 10.70
CA SER A 355 -2.10 -29.88 10.62
C SER A 355 -2.69 -30.86 9.58
N MET A 356 -2.09 -30.94 8.39
CA MET A 356 -2.54 -31.84 7.33
C MET A 356 -2.45 -33.32 7.74
N VAL A 357 -1.34 -33.73 8.36
CA VAL A 357 -1.16 -35.09 8.86
C VAL A 357 -2.19 -35.41 9.95
N THR A 358 -2.38 -34.50 10.91
CA THR A 358 -3.36 -34.72 11.99
C THR A 358 -4.79 -34.83 11.48
N SER A 359 -5.14 -34.06 10.44
CA SER A 359 -6.46 -34.13 9.80
C SER A 359 -6.66 -35.47 9.08
N LEU A 360 -5.66 -35.92 8.30
CA LEU A 360 -5.74 -37.19 7.57
C LEU A 360 -5.74 -38.41 8.49
N VAL A 361 -5.02 -38.37 9.61
CA VAL A 361 -4.96 -39.46 10.60
C VAL A 361 -6.27 -39.60 11.39
N ALA A 362 -7.06 -38.53 11.51
CA ALA A 362 -8.31 -38.57 12.24
C ALA A 362 -9.35 -39.56 11.63
N VAL A 363 -9.40 -39.65 10.31
CA VAL A 363 -10.33 -40.53 9.58
C VAL A 363 -10.10 -42.03 9.88
N PRO A 364 -8.88 -42.60 9.70
CA PRO A 364 -8.64 -43.99 10.07
C PRO A 364 -8.70 -44.21 11.58
N MET A 365 -8.30 -43.25 12.42
CA MET A 365 -8.41 -43.40 13.88
C MET A 365 -9.85 -43.59 14.35
N TYR A 366 -10.83 -42.97 13.68
CA TYR A 366 -12.24 -43.13 14.00
C TYR A 366 -12.68 -44.60 13.92
N GLY A 367 -12.28 -45.29 12.85
CA GLY A 367 -12.66 -46.69 12.62
C GLY A 367 -11.82 -47.73 13.37
N PHE A 368 -10.56 -47.42 13.70
CA PHE A 368 -9.65 -48.40 14.31
C PHE A 368 -9.48 -48.27 15.83
N VAL A 369 -9.67 -47.08 16.41
CA VAL A 369 -9.30 -46.82 17.81
C VAL A 369 -10.51 -46.38 18.64
N SER A 370 -10.97 -45.14 18.46
CA SER A 370 -12.19 -44.63 19.07
C SER A 370 -12.59 -43.29 18.45
N ALA A 371 -13.89 -43.01 18.42
CA ALA A 371 -14.45 -41.74 17.97
C ALA A 371 -14.00 -40.54 18.84
N GLY A 372 -13.66 -40.77 20.11
CA GLY A 372 -13.16 -39.73 21.00
C GLY A 372 -11.79 -39.21 20.56
N TRP A 373 -10.87 -40.13 20.21
CA TRP A 373 -9.52 -39.75 19.79
C TRP A 373 -9.53 -39.03 18.44
N SER A 374 -10.29 -39.51 17.46
CA SER A 374 -10.39 -38.84 16.16
C SER A 374 -10.88 -37.40 16.28
N THR A 375 -11.83 -37.14 17.18
CA THR A 375 -12.34 -35.78 17.44
C THR A 375 -11.24 -34.86 17.98
N ILE A 376 -10.41 -35.36 18.90
CA ILE A 376 -9.26 -34.60 19.44
C ILE A 376 -8.27 -34.23 18.32
N PHE A 377 -7.98 -35.16 17.41
CA PHE A 377 -7.08 -34.91 16.28
C PHE A 377 -7.63 -33.87 15.29
N VAL A 378 -8.93 -33.89 15.01
CA VAL A 378 -9.58 -32.86 14.18
C VAL A 378 -9.51 -31.48 14.84
N VAL A 379 -9.75 -31.39 16.15
CA VAL A 379 -9.65 -30.12 16.89
C VAL A 379 -8.21 -29.61 16.88
N LEU A 380 -7.23 -30.49 17.12
CA LEU A 380 -5.81 -30.12 17.11
C LEU A 380 -5.38 -29.59 15.74
N SER A 381 -5.81 -30.25 14.65
CA SER A 381 -5.60 -29.79 13.28
C SER A 381 -6.12 -28.37 13.07
N GLY A 382 -7.35 -28.08 13.54
CA GLY A 382 -7.96 -26.75 13.45
C GLY A 382 -7.20 -25.67 14.24
N VAL A 383 -6.71 -26.01 15.44
CA VAL A 383 -5.87 -25.09 16.24
C VAL A 383 -4.57 -24.77 15.52
N LEU A 384 -3.88 -25.77 14.96
CA LEU A 384 -2.65 -25.58 14.19
C LEU A 384 -2.90 -24.70 12.96
N GLN A 385 -4.00 -24.93 12.25
CA GLN A 385 -4.40 -24.10 11.10
C GLN A 385 -4.66 -22.64 11.51
N MET A 386 -5.32 -22.42 12.67
CA MET A 386 -5.57 -21.07 13.20
C MET A 386 -4.25 -20.34 13.53
N TRP A 387 -3.28 -21.04 14.12
CA TRP A 387 -1.94 -20.48 14.38
C TRP A 387 -1.21 -20.08 13.09
N VAL A 388 -1.31 -20.89 12.02
CA VAL A 388 -0.72 -20.54 10.73
C VAL A 388 -1.40 -19.31 10.11
N SER A 389 -2.73 -19.24 10.15
CA SER A 389 -3.49 -18.07 9.69
C SER A 389 -3.10 -16.80 10.46
N LEU A 390 -2.92 -16.90 11.78
CA LEU A 390 -2.50 -15.79 12.63
C LEU A 390 -1.07 -15.34 12.29
N MET A 391 -0.14 -16.28 12.12
CA MET A 391 1.23 -15.95 11.65
C MET A 391 1.20 -15.23 10.30
N LEU A 392 0.41 -15.71 9.34
CA LEU A 392 0.28 -15.08 8.03
C LEU A 392 -0.32 -13.68 8.10
N MET A 393 -1.31 -13.45 8.96
CA MET A 393 -1.90 -12.13 9.18
C MET A 393 -0.85 -11.12 9.67
N PHE A 394 -0.04 -11.49 10.67
CA PHE A 394 1.02 -10.61 11.18
C PHE A 394 2.14 -10.38 10.18
N ILE A 395 2.40 -11.33 9.28
CA ILE A 395 3.42 -11.17 8.24
C ILE A 395 2.92 -10.29 7.09
N VAL A 396 1.62 -10.32 6.75
CA VAL A 396 1.06 -9.42 5.74
C VAL A 396 0.91 -7.98 6.26
N SER A 397 0.74 -7.82 7.58
CA SER A 397 0.61 -6.51 8.22
C SER A 397 1.92 -5.75 8.42
N ASN A 398 3.08 -6.42 8.29
CA ASN A 398 4.42 -5.82 8.37
C ASN A 398 5.03 -5.74 6.97
#